data_AF-A0A6P1P249-F1
#
_entry.id   AF-A0A6P1P249-F1
#
_cell.length_a   1.000
_cell.length_b   1.000
_cell.length_c   1.000
_cell.angle_alpha   90.00
_cell.angle_beta   90.00
_cell.angle_gamma   90.00
#
_symmetry.space_group_name_H-M   'P 1'
#
loop_
_entity.id
_entity.type
_entity.pdbx_description
1 polymer ?
#
loop_
_entity_poly.entity_id
_entity_poly.type
_entity_poly.pdbx_seq_one_letter_code
_entity_poly.pdbx_strand_id
1 'polypeptide(L)'
;MKRFNSIFMLLVAVFFSVTLTSCPGGGDDDEDLAGNCTEELRQAYLKVSDTAQAWAAANGSAATCAPYKDAVVNLIAKAKQCGTAAEVQQGEQLLTTLKQLCP
;
A
#
# COMPACT_ATOMS: atom_id res chain seq x y z
N MET A 1 -14.69 13.86 13.22
CA MET A 1 -13.88 13.85 11.97
C MET A 1 -12.50 14.53 12.16
N LYS A 2 -11.75 14.26 13.24
CA LYS A 2 -10.45 14.91 13.51
C LYS A 2 -9.29 13.92 13.72
N ARG A 3 -9.59 12.61 13.85
CA ARG A 3 -8.61 11.55 14.14
C ARG A 3 -8.15 10.78 12.89
N PHE A 4 -8.93 10.77 11.82
CA PHE A 4 -8.58 10.09 10.56
C PHE A 4 -7.40 10.76 9.84
N ASN A 5 -7.32 12.10 9.85
CA ASN A 5 -6.22 12.82 9.21
C ASN A 5 -4.86 12.57 9.88
N SER A 6 -4.82 12.42 11.21
CA SER A 6 -3.54 12.20 11.90
C SER A 6 -2.99 10.79 11.71
N ILE A 7 -3.83 9.76 11.63
CA ILE A 7 -3.36 8.37 11.43
C ILE A 7 -2.97 8.14 9.97
N PHE A 8 -3.73 8.69 9.01
CA PHE A 8 -3.45 8.58 7.59
C PHE A 8 -2.11 9.26 7.23
N MET A 9 -1.84 10.46 7.76
CA MET A 9 -0.53 11.11 7.57
C MET A 9 0.63 10.38 8.25
N LEU A 10 0.42 9.78 9.42
CA LEU A 10 1.46 9.02 10.12
C LEU A 10 1.81 7.74 9.36
N LEU A 11 0.81 7.04 8.81
CA LEU A 11 1.04 5.86 7.99
C LEU A 11 1.83 6.22 6.72
N VAL A 12 1.42 7.24 5.97
CA VAL A 12 2.16 7.66 4.76
C VAL A 12 3.61 8.07 5.09
N ALA A 13 3.86 8.74 6.22
CA ALA A 13 5.21 9.17 6.63
C ALA A 13 6.11 8.02 7.12
N VAL A 14 5.54 7.02 7.80
CA VAL A 14 6.29 5.83 8.22
C VAL A 14 6.73 5.02 7.01
N PHE A 15 5.89 4.91 5.97
CA PHE A 15 6.26 4.23 4.73
C PHE A 15 7.40 4.91 3.98
N PHE A 16 7.43 6.25 3.95
CA PHE A 16 8.54 7.01 3.32
C PHE A 16 9.87 6.89 4.07
N SER A 17 9.85 6.51 5.35
CA SER A 17 11.06 6.39 6.17
C SER A 17 11.69 4.99 6.10
N VAL A 18 11.00 4.00 5.52
CA VAL A 18 11.49 2.61 5.38
C VAL A 18 12.25 2.39 4.07
N THR A 19 12.33 3.39 3.19
CA THR A 19 12.87 3.22 1.83
C THR A 19 14.40 3.22 1.68
N LEU A 20 15.23 3.19 2.74
CA LEU A 20 16.68 3.30 2.54
C LEU A 20 17.61 2.43 3.41
N THR A 21 17.16 1.75 4.47
CA THR A 21 18.14 1.19 5.42
C THR A 21 18.43 -0.31 5.35
N SER A 22 17.68 -1.17 4.64
CA SER A 22 18.02 -2.61 4.58
C SER A 22 17.25 -3.35 3.48
N CYS A 23 17.75 -3.30 2.25
CA CYS A 23 17.72 -4.52 1.42
C CYS A 23 19.03 -5.27 1.72
N PRO A 24 19.03 -6.33 2.55
CA PRO A 24 20.16 -7.23 2.60
C PRO A 24 20.14 -8.07 1.31
N GLY A 25 20.79 -7.57 0.28
CA GLY A 25 20.98 -8.27 -0.99
C GLY A 25 22.39 -8.04 -1.48
N GLY A 26 23.32 -8.83 -0.97
CA GLY A 26 24.56 -9.10 -1.67
C GLY A 26 24.31 -10.14 -2.76
N GLY A 27 24.98 -9.99 -3.89
CA GLY A 27 25.04 -10.97 -4.96
C GLY A 27 24.49 -10.43 -6.28
N ASP A 28 25.40 -10.06 -7.17
CA ASP A 28 25.27 -9.51 -8.53
C ASP A 28 24.42 -10.32 -9.56
N ASP A 29 23.48 -11.18 -9.13
CA ASP A 29 22.62 -12.02 -10.00
C ASP A 29 21.10 -11.90 -9.71
N ASP A 30 20.68 -11.17 -8.67
CA ASP A 30 19.26 -11.03 -8.21
C ASP A 30 18.64 -9.64 -8.50
N GLU A 31 19.35 -8.78 -9.24
CA GLU A 31 18.93 -7.40 -9.52
C GLU A 31 17.69 -7.30 -10.44
N ASP A 32 17.52 -8.25 -11.36
CA ASP A 32 16.37 -8.29 -12.28
C ASP A 32 15.06 -8.66 -11.57
N LEU A 33 15.11 -9.60 -10.62
CA LEU A 33 13.94 -10.01 -9.84
C LEU A 33 13.56 -8.92 -8.83
N ALA A 34 14.55 -8.35 -8.14
CA ALA A 34 14.36 -7.25 -7.22
C ALA A 34 13.87 -5.96 -7.93
N GLY A 35 14.40 -5.67 -9.12
CA GLY A 35 14.00 -4.51 -9.93
C GLY A 35 12.56 -4.59 -10.43
N ASN A 36 12.14 -5.75 -10.94
CA ASN A 36 10.79 -5.96 -11.43
C ASN A 36 9.76 -5.93 -10.28
N CYS A 37 10.09 -6.55 -9.15
CA CYS A 37 9.24 -6.52 -7.96
C CYS A 37 9.09 -5.11 -7.37
N THR A 38 10.17 -4.32 -7.39
CA THR A 38 10.15 -2.93 -6.92
C THR A 38 9.24 -2.05 -7.78
N GLU A 39 9.31 -2.17 -9.11
CA GLU A 39 8.46 -1.39 -10.01
C GLU A 39 6.98 -1.83 -9.93
N GLU A 40 6.69 -3.13 -9.87
CA GLU A 40 5.31 -3.61 -9.70
C GLU A 40 4.71 -3.18 -8.36
N LEU A 41 5.47 -3.25 -7.27
CA LEU A 41 5.07 -2.72 -5.97
C LEU A 41 4.83 -1.21 -6.04
N ARG A 42 5.74 -0.45 -6.67
CA ARG A 42 5.60 1.00 -6.82
C ARG A 42 4.33 1.37 -7.60
N GLN A 43 4.02 0.66 -8.68
CA GLN A 43 2.78 0.87 -9.44
C GLN A 43 1.54 0.52 -8.62
N ALA A 44 1.57 -0.58 -7.86
CA ALA A 44 0.48 -0.93 -6.95
C ALA A 44 0.29 0.15 -5.87
N TYR A 45 1.38 0.69 -5.31
CA TYR A 45 1.34 1.79 -4.35
C TYR A 45 0.74 3.07 -4.93
N LEU A 46 1.14 3.45 -6.14
CA LEU A 46 0.57 4.60 -6.84
C LEU A 46 -0.93 4.42 -7.04
N LYS A 47 -1.37 3.21 -7.40
CA LYS A 47 -2.79 2.92 -7.59
C LYS A 47 -3.59 2.94 -6.28
N VAL A 48 -3.01 2.45 -5.18
CA VAL A 48 -3.58 2.58 -3.83
C VAL A 48 -3.68 4.06 -3.44
N SER A 49 -2.65 4.86 -3.71
CA SER A 49 -2.66 6.30 -3.42
C SER A 49 -3.72 7.05 -4.23
N ASP A 50 -3.82 6.79 -5.54
CA ASP A 50 -4.80 7.42 -6.43
C ASP A 50 -6.24 7.09 -6.01
N THR A 51 -6.51 5.81 -5.77
CA THR A 51 -7.84 5.36 -5.31
C THR A 51 -8.16 5.83 -3.89
N ALA A 52 -7.16 5.97 -3.00
CA ALA A 52 -7.34 6.60 -1.69
C ALA A 52 -7.72 8.07 -1.80
N GLN A 53 -7.07 8.82 -2.70
CA GLN A 53 -7.37 10.23 -2.96
C GLN A 53 -8.77 10.38 -3.56
N ALA A 54 -9.15 9.52 -4.51
CA ALA A 54 -10.49 9.49 -5.07
C ALA A 54 -11.55 9.15 -4.00
N TRP A 55 -11.24 8.21 -3.11
CA TRP A 55 -12.11 7.88 -1.98
C TRP A 55 -12.27 9.06 -1.00
N ALA A 56 -11.17 9.73 -0.66
CA ALA A 56 -11.19 10.92 0.18
C ALA A 56 -11.95 12.09 -0.48
N ALA A 57 -11.72 12.35 -1.77
CA ALA A 57 -12.40 13.39 -2.53
C ALA A 57 -13.92 13.13 -2.64
N ALA A 58 -14.31 11.86 -2.67
CA ALA A 58 -15.71 11.44 -2.64
C ALA A 58 -16.29 11.29 -1.22
N ASN A 59 -15.64 11.87 -0.20
CA ASN A 59 -16.06 11.81 1.21
C ASN A 59 -16.28 10.38 1.74
N GLY A 60 -15.47 9.44 1.27
CA GLY A 60 -15.56 8.05 1.67
C GLY A 60 -16.77 7.29 1.09
N SER A 61 -17.28 7.72 -0.06
CA SER A 61 -18.42 7.07 -0.73
C SER A 61 -18.18 5.58 -1.02
N ALA A 62 -19.24 4.78 -0.91
CA ALA A 62 -19.21 3.36 -1.23
C ALA A 62 -18.76 3.09 -2.68
N ALA A 63 -19.13 3.98 -3.61
CA ALA A 63 -18.78 3.87 -5.03
C ALA A 63 -17.26 3.91 -5.30
N THR A 64 -16.53 4.73 -4.52
CA THR A 64 -15.06 4.85 -4.63
C THR A 64 -14.34 3.91 -3.67
N CYS A 65 -15.07 3.17 -2.83
CA CYS A 65 -14.43 2.24 -1.92
C CYS A 65 -14.12 0.87 -2.53
N ALA A 66 -14.98 0.36 -3.41
CA ALA A 66 -14.67 -0.85 -4.18
C ALA A 66 -13.32 -0.76 -4.92
N PRO A 67 -13.03 0.29 -5.71
CA PRO A 67 -11.74 0.40 -6.38
C PRO A 67 -10.56 0.60 -5.41
N TYR A 68 -10.76 1.29 -4.28
CA TYR A 68 -9.71 1.43 -3.28
C TYR A 68 -9.38 0.11 -2.58
N LYS A 69 -10.41 -0.66 -2.21
CA LYS A 69 -10.25 -1.99 -1.63
C LYS A 69 -9.53 -2.94 -2.58
N ASP A 70 -9.89 -2.93 -3.86
CA ASP A 70 -9.26 -3.75 -4.89
C ASP A 70 -7.78 -3.39 -5.08
N ALA A 71 -7.45 -2.09 -5.10
CA ALA A 71 -6.07 -1.63 -5.17
C ALA A 71 -5.23 -2.12 -3.98
N VAL A 72 -5.78 -2.09 -2.76
CA VAL A 72 -5.10 -2.59 -1.55
C VAL A 72 -4.90 -4.11 -1.59
N VAL A 73 -5.89 -4.87 -2.06
CA VAL A 73 -5.75 -6.32 -2.26
C VAL A 73 -4.64 -6.63 -3.27
N ASN A 74 -4.58 -5.88 -4.36
CA ASN A 74 -3.54 -6.05 -5.38
C ASN A 74 -2.15 -5.74 -4.80
N LEU A 75 -2.00 -4.66 -4.04
CA LEU A 75 -0.76 -4.34 -3.34
C LEU A 75 -0.31 -5.48 -2.42
N ILE A 76 -1.21 -6.05 -1.61
CA ILE A 76 -0.89 -7.19 -0.73
C ILE A 76 -0.44 -8.40 -1.56
N ALA A 77 -1.11 -8.70 -2.66
CA ALA A 77 -0.74 -9.81 -3.53
C ALA A 77 0.66 -9.62 -4.12
N LYS A 78 0.98 -8.41 -4.59
CA LYS A 78 2.32 -8.05 -5.07
C LYS A 78 3.38 -8.09 -3.96
N ALA A 79 3.06 -7.58 -2.78
CA ALA A 79 3.95 -7.67 -1.62
C ALA A 79 4.24 -9.13 -1.21
N LYS A 80 3.23 -10.01 -1.27
CA LYS A 80 3.42 -11.46 -1.04
C LYS A 80 4.33 -12.08 -2.10
N GLN A 81 4.17 -11.70 -3.37
CA GLN A 81 5.03 -12.18 -4.48
C GLN A 81 6.47 -11.71 -4.32
N CYS A 82 6.68 -10.50 -3.83
CA CYS A 82 8.00 -9.90 -3.63
C CYS A 82 8.63 -10.23 -2.27
N GLY A 83 7.98 -11.04 -1.42
CA GLY A 83 8.51 -11.45 -0.12
C GLY A 83 8.52 -10.33 0.94
N THR A 84 7.77 -9.25 0.75
CA THR A 84 7.78 -8.08 1.64
C THR A 84 6.74 -8.19 2.76
N ALA A 85 7.11 -8.89 3.85
CA ALA A 85 6.19 -9.19 4.95
C ALA A 85 5.60 -7.95 5.66
N ALA A 86 6.35 -6.85 5.75
CA ALA A 86 5.87 -5.62 6.38
C ALA A 86 4.74 -4.98 5.57
N GLU A 87 4.92 -4.87 4.25
CA GLU A 87 3.94 -4.33 3.31
C GLU A 87 2.68 -5.20 3.24
N VAL A 88 2.84 -6.53 3.33
CA VAL A 88 1.71 -7.46 3.48
C VAL A 88 0.90 -7.14 4.73
N GLN A 89 1.56 -7.02 5.88
CA GLN A 89 0.88 -6.78 7.15
C GLN A 89 0.19 -5.41 7.17
N GLN A 90 0.83 -4.37 6.65
CA GLN A 90 0.26 -3.03 6.57
C GLN A 90 -0.92 -2.98 5.60
N GLY A 91 -0.81 -3.63 4.44
CA GLY A 91 -1.91 -3.75 3.48
C GLY A 91 -3.11 -4.49 4.08
N GLU A 92 -2.89 -5.57 4.83
CA GLU A 92 -3.97 -6.32 5.49
C GLU A 92 -4.68 -5.50 6.59
N GLN A 93 -3.94 -4.68 7.35
CA GLN A 93 -4.53 -3.73 8.31
C GLN A 93 -5.37 -2.66 7.61
N LEU A 94 -4.87 -2.11 6.50
CA LEU A 94 -5.59 -1.13 5.69
C LEU A 94 -6.87 -1.74 5.10
N LEU A 95 -6.78 -2.97 4.57
CA LEU A 95 -7.92 -3.70 4.02
C LEU A 95 -8.99 -3.97 5.09
N THR A 96 -8.58 -4.33 6.30
CA THR A 96 -9.49 -4.54 7.43
C THR A 96 -10.21 -3.24 7.80
N THR A 97 -9.47 -2.12 7.82
CA THR A 97 -10.04 -0.79 8.06
C THR A 97 -11.05 -0.42 6.97
N LEU A 98 -10.73 -0.67 5.69
CA LEU A 98 -11.63 -0.40 4.58
C LEU A 98 -12.90 -1.24 4.63
N LYS A 99 -12.83 -2.51 5.06
CA LYS A 99 -14.03 -3.34 5.27
C LYS A 99 -14.97 -2.78 6.34
N GLN A 100 -14.45 -2.05 7.32
CA GLN A 100 -15.27 -1.40 8.36
C GLN A 100 -15.85 -0.07 7.89
N LEU A 101 -15.12 0.65 7.05
CA LEU A 101 -15.52 1.96 6.54
C LEU A 101 -16.43 1.89 5.31
N CYS A 102 -16.41 0.75 4.61
CA CYS A 102 -17.14 0.53 3.38
C CYS A 102 -17.98 -0.75 3.49
N PRO A 103 -19.24 -0.61 3.93
CA PRO A 103 -20.18 -1.73 4.05
C PRO A 103 -20.65 -2.25 2.69
#